data_AF-A0A0E9MP11-F1
#
_entry.id   AF-A0A0E9MP11-F1
#
_cell.length_a   1.000
_cell.length_b   1.000
_cell.length_c   1.000
_cell.angle_alpha   90.00
_cell.angle_beta   90.00
_cell.angle_gamma   90.00
#
_symmetry.space_group_name_H-M   'P 1'
#
loop_
_entity.id
_entity.type
_entity.pdbx_description
1 polymer ?
#
loop_
_entity_poly.entity_id
_entity_poly.type
_entity_poly.pdbx_seq_one_letter_code
_entity_poly.pdbx_strand_id
1 'polypeptide(L)'
;MARTIILVAGLGLALGACAAPTGTAIINVPPKRPSAELVAKATADAAAQVKRCYRAPRVFGEGRRITTKLAVNYAPDGNVVGVPTVLSQSGVTPDNRMFADEMAAAAIESVVRCSPLHLPAELYAFGWSSFELTFSPALRG
;
A
#
# COMPACT_ATOMS: atom_id res chain seq x y z
N MET A 1 -9.60 -76.54 25.48
CA MET A 1 -9.00 -75.20 25.32
C MET A 1 -10.14 -74.24 25.03
N ALA A 2 -10.30 -73.26 25.92
CA ALA A 2 -11.47 -72.41 26.02
C ALA A 2 -11.58 -71.39 24.88
N ARG A 3 -12.79 -71.15 24.38
CA ARG A 3 -13.18 -69.88 23.76
C ARG A 3 -14.47 -69.40 24.42
N THR A 4 -14.38 -68.15 24.82
CA THR A 4 -15.18 -67.44 25.81
C THR A 4 -16.19 -66.53 25.11
N ILE A 5 -17.46 -66.64 25.55
CA ILE A 5 -18.49 -65.59 25.74
C ILE A 5 -18.94 -64.74 24.55
N ILE A 6 -20.26 -64.65 24.31
CA ILE A 6 -21.04 -63.39 24.30
C ILE A 6 -22.45 -63.64 24.86
N LEU A 7 -22.78 -62.96 25.96
CA LEU A 7 -24.12 -62.83 26.55
C LEU A 7 -24.88 -61.72 25.81
N VAL A 8 -26.13 -62.01 25.42
CA VAL A 8 -27.12 -61.05 24.93
C VAL A 8 -28.16 -60.86 26.02
N ALA A 9 -28.48 -59.60 26.35
CA ALA A 9 -29.70 -59.07 26.99
C ALA A 9 -29.28 -57.86 27.85
N GLY A 10 -29.89 -56.70 27.80
CA GLY A 10 -31.13 -56.26 27.17
C GLY A 10 -31.51 -54.93 27.82
N LEU A 11 -32.01 -54.02 26.98
CA LEU A 11 -33.13 -53.12 27.24
C LEU A 11 -33.10 -52.20 28.50
N GLY A 12 -32.80 -50.92 28.27
CA GLY A 12 -33.18 -49.82 29.15
C GLY A 12 -33.58 -48.58 28.34
N LEU A 13 -34.88 -48.28 28.29
CA LEU A 13 -35.44 -47.05 27.75
C LEU A 13 -34.97 -45.83 28.57
N ALA A 14 -34.53 -44.78 27.90
CA ALA A 14 -34.62 -43.41 28.42
C ALA A 14 -34.89 -42.44 27.26
N LEU A 15 -36.11 -41.90 27.23
CA LEU A 15 -36.46 -40.76 26.40
C LEU A 15 -35.67 -39.53 26.88
N GLY A 16 -34.76 -39.05 26.04
CA GLY A 16 -34.05 -37.80 26.23
C GLY A 16 -33.96 -37.06 24.90
N ALA A 17 -35.06 -36.44 24.47
CA ALA A 17 -35.06 -35.53 23.34
C ALA A 17 -34.33 -34.24 23.75
N CYS A 18 -33.01 -34.21 23.56
CA CYS A 18 -32.26 -32.97 23.59
C CYS A 18 -32.48 -32.26 22.24
N ALA A 19 -33.49 -31.40 22.18
CA ALA A 19 -33.67 -30.48 21.07
C ALA A 19 -32.53 -29.46 21.10
N ALA A 20 -31.48 -29.71 20.31
CA ALA A 20 -30.46 -28.70 20.06
C ALA A 20 -31.08 -27.56 19.24
N PRO A 21 -30.95 -26.29 19.65
CA PRO A 21 -31.39 -25.19 18.82
C PRO A 21 -30.52 -25.14 17.56
N THR A 22 -31.13 -25.42 16.42
CA THR A 22 -30.62 -25.05 15.09
C THR A 22 -30.76 -23.54 14.92
N GLY A 23 -29.94 -22.81 15.67
CA GLY A 23 -29.64 -21.42 15.40
C GLY A 23 -28.44 -21.35 14.47
N THR A 24 -28.67 -21.30 13.16
CA THR A 24 -27.65 -20.80 12.22
C THR A 24 -27.42 -19.33 12.57
N ALA A 25 -26.47 -19.09 13.46
CA ALA A 25 -25.95 -17.75 13.68
C ALA A 25 -25.39 -17.27 12.34
N ILE A 26 -26.08 -16.33 11.71
CA ILE A 26 -25.50 -15.50 10.66
C ILE A 26 -24.38 -14.68 11.31
N ILE A 27 -23.17 -15.21 11.29
CA ILE A 27 -21.98 -14.44 11.63
C ILE A 27 -21.87 -13.37 10.54
N ASN A 28 -22.32 -12.16 10.87
CA ASN A 28 -22.01 -10.98 10.11
C ASN A 28 -20.51 -10.75 10.26
N VAL A 29 -19.71 -11.40 9.42
CA VAL A 29 -18.27 -11.13 9.31
C VAL A 29 -18.18 -9.70 8.80
N PRO A 30 -17.73 -8.74 9.62
CA PRO A 30 -17.56 -7.36 9.15
C PRO A 30 -16.62 -7.40 7.94
N PRO A 31 -16.82 -6.52 6.94
CA PRO A 31 -15.98 -6.52 5.75
C PRO A 31 -14.52 -6.49 6.18
N LYS A 32 -13.75 -7.50 5.74
CA LYS A 32 -12.35 -7.68 6.13
C LYS A 32 -11.58 -6.44 5.67
N ARG A 33 -11.23 -5.55 6.60
CA ARG A 33 -10.36 -4.41 6.31
C ARG A 33 -9.07 -4.95 5.67
N PRO A 34 -8.53 -4.29 4.63
CA PRO A 34 -7.21 -4.64 4.10
C PRO A 34 -6.19 -4.68 5.22
N SER A 35 -5.23 -5.61 5.15
CA SER A 35 -4.10 -5.60 6.08
C SER A 35 -3.28 -4.33 5.86
N ALA A 36 -2.67 -3.82 6.93
CA ALA A 36 -1.76 -2.67 6.82
C ALA A 36 -0.61 -2.94 5.82
N GLU A 37 -0.16 -4.18 5.75
CA GLU A 37 0.84 -4.65 4.78
C GLU A 37 0.39 -4.47 3.33
N LEU A 38 -0.87 -4.81 3.01
CA LEU A 38 -1.39 -4.68 1.66
C LEU A 38 -1.47 -3.21 1.22
N VAL A 39 -1.87 -2.31 2.12
CA VAL A 39 -1.89 -0.87 1.86
C VAL A 39 -0.46 -0.34 1.67
N ALA A 40 0.47 -0.71 2.55
CA ALA A 40 1.87 -0.30 2.44
C ALA A 40 2.49 -0.76 1.12
N LYS A 41 2.18 -1.98 0.68
CA LYS A 41 2.59 -2.50 -0.63
C LYS A 41 2.00 -1.67 -1.78
N ALA A 42 0.72 -1.32 -1.74
CA ALA A 42 0.11 -0.48 -2.77
C ALA A 42 0.80 0.89 -2.86
N THR A 43 1.09 1.54 -1.73
CA THR A 43 1.83 2.82 -1.71
C THR A 43 3.26 2.66 -2.22
N ALA A 44 3.94 1.55 -1.91
CA ALA A 44 5.27 1.26 -2.43
C ALA A 44 5.26 1.02 -3.95
N ASP A 45 4.26 0.29 -4.45
CA ASP A 45 4.07 0.03 -5.89
C ASP A 45 3.74 1.34 -6.63
N ALA A 46 2.96 2.23 -6.02
CA ALA A 46 2.69 3.58 -6.51
C ALA A 46 3.97 4.41 -6.63
N ALA A 47 4.79 4.42 -5.57
CA ALA A 47 6.05 5.13 -5.55
C ALA A 47 7.03 4.57 -6.60
N ALA A 48 7.07 3.25 -6.77
CA ALA A 48 7.89 2.60 -7.78
C ALA A 48 7.45 2.97 -9.21
N GLN A 49 6.14 3.09 -9.47
CA GLN A 49 5.63 3.58 -10.75
C GLN A 49 6.17 4.97 -11.05
N VAL A 50 5.97 5.94 -10.15
CA VAL A 50 6.44 7.32 -10.36
C VAL A 50 7.95 7.41 -10.54
N LYS A 51 8.72 6.66 -9.75
CA LYS A 51 10.19 6.64 -9.84
C LYS A 51 10.70 6.20 -11.21
N ARG A 52 9.99 5.32 -11.92
CA ARG A 52 10.36 4.94 -13.31
C ARG A 52 10.21 6.09 -14.30
N CYS A 53 9.33 7.06 -14.05
CA CYS A 53 9.18 8.25 -14.88
C CYS A 53 10.16 9.38 -14.52
N TYR A 54 10.95 9.23 -13.45
CA TYR A 54 11.86 10.26 -13.02
C TYR A 54 13.02 10.43 -14.01
N ARG A 55 13.07 11.61 -14.63
CA ARG A 55 14.16 12.03 -15.51
C ARG A 55 15.08 12.95 -14.72
N ALA A 56 16.07 12.37 -14.06
CA ALA A 56 16.99 13.14 -13.23
C ALA A 56 17.70 14.24 -14.05
N PRO A 57 17.70 15.49 -13.58
CA PRO A 57 18.50 16.58 -14.14
C PRO A 57 19.97 16.21 -14.32
N ARG A 58 20.60 16.76 -15.36
CA ARG A 58 22.04 16.57 -15.60
C ARG A 58 22.84 17.52 -14.72
N VAL A 59 22.90 17.19 -13.44
CA VAL A 59 23.63 17.97 -12.42
C VAL A 59 25.00 17.35 -12.13
N PHE A 60 25.97 18.22 -11.82
CA PHE A 60 27.36 17.84 -11.56
C PHE A 60 27.76 18.15 -10.11
N GLY A 61 28.84 17.54 -9.65
CA GLY A 61 29.43 17.79 -8.33
C GLY A 61 28.40 17.72 -7.20
N GLU A 62 28.37 18.77 -6.38
CA GLU A 62 27.49 18.90 -5.21
C GLU A 62 26.00 18.92 -5.57
N GLY A 63 25.61 19.24 -6.80
CA GLY A 63 24.20 19.19 -7.24
C GLY A 63 23.61 17.78 -7.13
N ARG A 64 24.44 16.72 -7.20
CA ARG A 64 23.99 15.33 -7.05
C ARG A 64 23.53 14.97 -5.63
N ARG A 65 23.81 15.83 -4.64
CA ARG A 65 23.40 15.63 -3.23
C ARG A 65 22.01 16.17 -2.94
N ILE A 66 21.44 16.97 -3.84
CA ILE A 66 20.11 17.55 -3.65
C ILE A 66 19.07 16.44 -3.69
N THR A 67 18.27 16.37 -2.64
CA THR A 67 17.13 15.46 -2.51
C THR A 67 15.86 16.27 -2.35
N THR A 68 14.87 16.02 -3.20
CA THR A 68 13.57 16.71 -3.19
C THR A 68 12.50 15.79 -2.65
N LYS A 69 11.74 16.26 -1.66
CA LYS A 69 10.58 15.57 -1.11
C LYS A 69 9.29 16.24 -1.57
N LEU A 70 8.38 15.47 -2.18
CA LEU A 70 7.08 15.94 -2.65
C LEU A 70 5.94 15.32 -1.83
N ALA A 71 4.87 16.08 -1.64
CA ALA A 71 3.54 15.56 -1.33
C ALA A 71 2.74 15.42 -2.62
N VAL A 72 2.10 14.26 -2.79
CA VAL A 72 1.25 13.96 -3.95
C VAL A 72 -0.12 13.49 -3.52
N ASN A 73 -1.12 13.84 -4.32
CA ASN A 73 -2.50 13.40 -4.15
C ASN A 73 -2.97 12.74 -5.45
N TYR A 74 -3.72 11.66 -5.33
CA TYR A 74 -4.28 10.92 -6.46
C TYR A 74 -5.78 10.74 -6.29
N ALA A 75 -6.47 10.58 -7.40
CA ALA A 75 -7.85 10.13 -7.49
C ALA A 75 -7.91 8.58 -7.52
N PRO A 76 -9.08 7.96 -7.25
CA PRO A 76 -9.24 6.51 -7.28
C PRO A 76 -8.93 5.86 -8.63
N ASP A 77 -9.02 6.61 -9.72
CA ASP A 77 -8.67 6.20 -11.08
C ASP A 77 -7.16 6.28 -11.37
N GLY A 78 -6.36 6.68 -10.38
CA GLY A 78 -4.91 6.81 -10.48
C GLY A 78 -4.43 8.15 -11.05
N ASN A 79 -5.33 9.08 -11.41
CA ASN A 79 -4.93 10.39 -11.90
C ASN A 79 -4.40 11.27 -10.76
N VAL A 80 -3.35 12.06 -11.04
CA VAL A 80 -2.88 13.06 -10.09
C VAL A 80 -3.92 14.15 -9.87
N VAL A 81 -4.14 14.53 -8.61
CA VAL A 81 -5.07 15.58 -8.21
C VAL A 81 -4.29 16.83 -7.84
N GLY A 82 -4.48 17.89 -8.62
CA GLY A 82 -3.76 19.15 -8.43
C GLY A 82 -2.27 19.07 -8.78
N VAL A 83 -1.51 20.05 -8.32
CA VAL A 83 -0.06 20.12 -8.55
C VAL A 83 0.67 19.51 -7.33
N PRO A 84 1.60 18.56 -7.53
CA PRO A 84 2.48 18.08 -6.46
C PRO A 84 3.18 19.22 -5.74
N THR A 85 3.23 19.17 -4.41
CA THR A 85 3.80 20.24 -3.60
C THR A 85 5.18 19.83 -3.10
N VAL A 86 6.17 20.70 -3.24
CA VAL A 86 7.50 20.49 -2.63
C VAL A 86 7.38 20.69 -1.12
N LEU A 87 7.64 19.62 -0.37
CA LEU A 87 7.65 19.67 1.10
C LEU A 87 9.00 20.16 1.62
N SER A 88 10.09 19.65 1.05
CA SER A 88 11.43 20.03 1.45
C SER A 88 12.47 19.68 0.39
N GLN A 89 13.60 20.36 0.46
CA GLN A 89 14.83 19.98 -0.23
C GLN A 89 15.98 19.92 0.75
N SER A 90 16.75 18.83 0.72
CA SER A 90 17.94 18.64 1.54
C SER A 90 19.20 18.54 0.67
N GLY A 91 20.37 18.76 1.27
CA GLY A 91 21.64 18.76 0.56
C GLY A 91 21.90 20.03 -0.27
N VAL A 92 21.08 21.07 -0.10
CA VAL A 92 21.27 22.38 -0.74
C VAL A 92 22.33 23.18 0.03
N THR A 93 23.33 23.68 -0.69
CA THR A 93 24.42 24.54 -0.23
C THR A 93 24.47 25.80 -1.08
N PRO A 94 25.23 26.84 -0.70
CA PRO A 94 25.42 28.01 -1.55
C PRO A 94 25.92 27.67 -2.97
N ASP A 95 26.81 26.68 -3.09
CA ASP A 95 27.47 26.32 -4.35
C ASP A 95 26.57 25.52 -5.30
N ASN A 96 25.54 24.84 -4.79
CA ASN A 96 24.66 23.99 -5.62
C ASN A 96 23.21 24.49 -5.69
N ARG A 97 22.86 25.59 -5.00
CA ARG A 97 21.48 26.13 -4.93
C ARG A 97 20.85 26.36 -6.29
N MET A 98 21.64 26.73 -7.30
CA MET A 98 21.15 26.94 -8.66
C MET A 98 20.47 25.71 -9.29
N PHE A 99 20.77 24.50 -8.80
CA PHE A 99 20.14 23.26 -9.28
C PHE A 99 18.84 22.91 -8.53
N ALA A 100 18.52 23.58 -7.43
CA ALA A 100 17.40 23.21 -6.57
C ALA A 100 16.05 23.28 -7.30
N ASP A 101 15.82 24.34 -8.08
CA ASP A 101 14.57 24.54 -8.81
C ASP A 101 14.40 23.51 -9.94
N GLU A 102 15.47 23.22 -10.70
CA GLU A 102 15.45 22.18 -11.75
C GLU A 102 15.17 20.79 -11.14
N MET A 103 15.77 20.49 -9.99
CA MET A 103 15.52 19.26 -9.24
C MET A 103 14.07 19.15 -8.75
N ALA A 104 13.45 20.26 -8.34
CA ALA A 104 12.05 20.30 -7.96
C ALA A 104 11.13 20.12 -9.17
N ALA A 105 11.38 20.83 -10.27
CA ALA A 105 10.62 20.72 -11.50
C ALA A 105 10.63 19.29 -12.05
N ALA A 106 11.81 18.66 -12.13
CA ALA A 106 11.91 17.27 -12.60
C ALA A 106 11.16 16.26 -11.72
N ALA A 107 11.14 16.49 -10.41
CA ALA A 107 10.37 15.66 -9.47
C ALA A 107 8.86 15.83 -9.72
N ILE A 108 8.36 17.07 -9.87
CA ILE A 108 6.95 17.36 -10.14
C ILE A 108 6.54 16.76 -11.49
N GLU A 109 7.34 16.97 -12.53
CA GLU A 109 7.09 16.41 -13.88
C GLU A 109 7.02 14.90 -13.87
N SER A 110 7.81 14.21 -13.04
CA SER A 110 7.80 12.76 -12.97
C SER A 110 6.45 12.21 -12.51
N VAL A 111 5.79 12.90 -11.57
CA VAL A 111 4.45 12.56 -11.08
C VAL A 111 3.43 12.75 -12.19
N VAL A 112 3.44 13.91 -12.84
CA VAL A 112 2.49 14.23 -13.91
C VAL A 112 2.66 13.27 -15.10
N ARG A 113 3.90 12.93 -15.46
CA ARG A 113 4.23 12.04 -16.59
C ARG A 113 3.78 10.60 -16.37
N CYS A 114 3.81 10.12 -15.13
CA CYS A 114 3.41 8.76 -14.79
C CYS A 114 1.92 8.62 -14.48
N SER A 115 1.17 9.72 -14.49
CA SER A 115 -0.29 9.69 -14.32
C SER A 115 -0.94 9.14 -15.60
N PRO A 116 -1.94 8.24 -15.49
CA PRO A 116 -2.47 7.64 -14.26
C PRO A 116 -1.64 6.46 -13.72
N LEU A 117 -1.65 6.29 -12.40
CA LEU A 117 -1.08 5.11 -11.74
C LEU A 117 -2.03 3.91 -11.83
N HIS A 118 -1.44 2.72 -11.93
CA HIS A 118 -2.19 1.45 -11.93
C HIS A 118 -2.14 0.86 -10.52
N LEU A 119 -3.19 1.10 -9.74
CA LEU A 119 -3.31 0.64 -8.36
C LEU A 119 -4.71 0.06 -8.10
N PRO A 120 -4.86 -0.87 -7.15
CA PRO A 120 -6.18 -1.38 -6.78
C PRO A 120 -7.06 -0.26 -6.20
N ALA A 121 -8.15 0.07 -6.90
CA ALA A 121 -9.09 1.12 -6.51
C ALA A 121 -9.74 0.82 -5.15
N GLU A 122 -9.89 -0.46 -4.81
CA GLU A 122 -10.45 -0.91 -3.53
C GLU A 122 -9.58 -0.50 -2.35
N LEU A 123 -8.28 -0.26 -2.57
CA LEU A 123 -7.34 0.16 -1.54
C LEU A 123 -7.28 1.68 -1.37
N TYR A 124 -7.95 2.46 -2.23
CA TYR A 124 -7.85 3.92 -2.26
C TYR A 124 -8.23 4.55 -0.93
N ALA A 125 -9.39 4.16 -0.41
CA ALA A 125 -9.94 4.64 0.87
C ALA A 125 -9.08 4.25 2.08
N PHE A 126 -8.08 3.38 1.90
CA PHE A 126 -7.26 2.85 2.97
C PHE A 126 -5.86 3.49 3.06
N GLY A 127 -5.50 4.42 2.16
CA GLY A 127 -4.40 5.34 2.41
C GLY A 127 -3.39 5.59 1.29
N TRP A 128 -3.56 5.02 0.09
CA TRP A 128 -2.67 5.38 -1.03
C TRP A 128 -3.08 6.67 -1.75
N SER A 129 -4.23 7.27 -1.39
CA SER A 129 -4.74 8.52 -1.99
C SER A 129 -3.80 9.71 -1.87
N SER A 130 -2.93 9.73 -0.85
CA SER A 130 -1.90 10.74 -0.68
C SER A 130 -0.67 10.16 0.01
N PHE A 131 0.52 10.46 -0.49
CA PHE A 131 1.77 10.00 0.12
C PHE A 131 2.92 10.92 -0.26
N GLU A 132 4.08 10.67 0.34
CA GLU A 132 5.29 11.43 0.08
C GLU A 132 6.23 10.68 -0.86
N LEU A 133 6.90 11.42 -1.74
CA LEU A 133 7.88 10.89 -2.68
C LEU A 133 9.21 11.62 -2.51
N THR A 134 10.29 10.85 -2.54
CA THR A 134 11.65 11.39 -2.43
C THR A 134 12.42 11.10 -3.72
N PHE A 135 13.01 12.15 -4.28
CA PHE A 135 13.77 12.12 -5.53
C PHE A 135 15.18 12.62 -5.31
N SER A 136 16.18 11.94 -5.87
CA SER A 136 17.53 12.45 -5.98
C SER A 136 18.23 11.86 -7.21
N PRO A 137 19.27 12.51 -7.75
CA PRO A 137 20.03 11.97 -8.89
C PRO A 137 20.79 10.68 -8.53
N ALA A 138 21.08 10.48 -7.24
CA ALA A 138 21.74 9.29 -6.73
C ALA A 138 20.79 8.09 -6.58
N LEU A 139 19.53 8.35 -6.22
CA LEU A 139 18.49 7.34 -6.01
C LEU A 139 17.80 6.94 -7.32
N ARG A 140 18.56 6.70 -8.41
CA ARG A 140 17.95 6.18 -9.65
C ARG A 140 17.04 5.01 -9.28
N GLY A 141 15.77 5.13 -9.66
CA GLY A 141 14.67 4.27 -9.19
C GLY A 141 14.92 2.78 -9.39
#